data_AF-A0A7W0MK28-F1
#
_entry.id   AF-A0A7W0MK28-F1
#
_cell.length_a   1.000
_cell.length_b   1.000
_cell.length_c   1.000
_cell.angle_alpha   90.00
_cell.angle_beta   90.00
_cell.angle_gamma   90.00
#
_symmetry.space_group_name_H-M   'P 1'
#
loop_
_entity.id
_entity.type
_entity.pdbx_description
1 polymer ?
#
loop_
_entity_poly.entity_id
_entity_poly.type
_entity_poly.pdbx_seq_one_letter_code
_entity_poly.pdbx_strand_id
1 'polypeptide(L)'
;MCGIVGIWEYGAAGGGRVEQSLVERMRDRMAHRGPDDAGALVLDDGRLGLGHRRLSIVDLSPAGHQPMRGCSGGNGGSNAGREVWTIFNGEIYNHATVRTQLEARGHVYHSRTDTETILHLYEERGLDFVHQIEGDFALALWDAGREQLVLARDRVGVKPLYFYQRDGRLLFASEIKAILAHPSVVAEVEERALYHYLSFLTTPATQTLFRDVHKLPAGHLLVIRRDGTTELQRYWEALPPAEIVERSDAEHRAEILRLLRASIGKRMMSDVPFGVFLSGGVDSSANVALMSELMSQPVRTYTVGFRDHEELNELEPAREIARRFGTNHHEVIIGTEEMEQFLPEMVFHQDEPLADPVCVPLYYVSRLARETGTVVVQVGEGADEIFSGYGKYVQYLRLYEKFWRHGETLPRAARRAASAVARPLLDKTFEQRTATELMRRFGAGEALFWGGAVVFDEDLKERLLSPALRRQLAGVSSYEVVRRYDERLAAVRPGADFLARL
;
A
#
# COMPACT_ATOMS: atom_id res chain seq x y z
N MET A 1 5.17 -8.70 -10.04
CA MET A 1 4.33 -7.48 -10.12
C MET A 1 4.98 -6.52 -11.11
N CYS A 2 4.29 -5.62 -11.80
CA CYS A 2 5.00 -4.68 -12.67
C CYS A 2 5.81 -3.62 -11.89
N GLY A 3 6.67 -2.88 -12.57
CA GLY A 3 7.38 -1.71 -12.05
C GLY A 3 7.22 -0.52 -12.99
N ILE A 4 6.85 0.65 -12.45
CA ILE A 4 6.70 1.89 -13.22
C ILE A 4 7.74 2.91 -12.79
N VAL A 5 8.24 3.72 -13.72
CA VAL A 5 9.14 4.84 -13.46
C VAL A 5 8.91 5.99 -14.43
N GLY A 6 9.14 7.22 -14.00
CA GLY A 6 9.19 8.35 -14.91
C GLY A 6 9.97 9.55 -14.40
N ILE A 7 10.33 10.41 -15.35
CA ILE A 7 11.11 11.63 -15.19
C ILE A 7 10.38 12.71 -15.97
N TRP A 8 9.99 13.81 -15.34
CA TRP A 8 9.41 14.96 -16.03
C TRP A 8 10.14 16.25 -15.66
N GLU A 9 10.84 16.82 -16.63
CA GLU A 9 11.57 18.09 -16.55
C GLU A 9 10.65 19.26 -16.93
N TYR A 10 9.55 19.45 -16.18
CA TYR A 10 8.51 20.43 -16.49
C TYR A 10 8.97 21.88 -16.36
N GLY A 11 9.95 22.18 -15.50
CA GLY A 11 10.43 23.53 -15.21
C GLY A 11 11.94 23.63 -14.99
N ALA A 12 12.70 22.60 -15.33
CA ALA A 12 14.14 22.56 -15.09
C ALA A 12 14.89 23.65 -15.88
N ALA A 13 15.83 24.32 -15.22
CA ALA A 13 16.66 25.36 -15.83
C ALA A 13 17.38 24.83 -17.09
N GLY A 14 17.32 25.60 -18.18
CA GLY A 14 17.90 25.19 -19.47
C GLY A 14 17.02 24.29 -20.33
N GLY A 15 15.74 24.09 -19.96
CA GLY A 15 14.79 23.30 -20.76
C GLY A 15 15.01 21.80 -20.67
N GLY A 16 15.47 21.32 -19.49
CA GLY A 16 15.99 19.97 -19.21
C GLY A 16 15.45 18.86 -20.09
N ARG A 17 16.34 18.12 -20.74
CA ARG A 17 16.00 16.98 -21.60
C ARG A 17 16.27 15.67 -20.87
N VAL A 18 15.38 14.73 -21.07
CA VAL A 18 15.44 13.37 -20.57
C VAL A 18 16.06 12.48 -21.63
N GLU A 19 17.24 11.96 -21.31
CA GLU A 19 17.88 10.91 -22.11
C GLU A 19 17.15 9.57 -21.87
N GLN A 20 16.78 8.86 -22.93
CA GLN A 20 16.14 7.55 -22.81
C GLN A 20 16.99 6.57 -21.96
N SER A 21 18.32 6.62 -22.11
CA SER A 21 19.24 5.79 -21.33
C SER A 21 19.12 6.00 -19.81
N LEU A 22 18.73 7.21 -19.36
CA LEU A 22 18.50 7.48 -17.95
C LEU A 22 17.22 6.82 -17.45
N VAL A 23 16.15 6.89 -18.24
CA VAL A 23 14.88 6.19 -17.96
C VAL A 23 15.12 4.69 -17.85
N GLU A 24 15.88 4.11 -18.78
CA GLU A 24 16.23 2.69 -18.78
C GLU A 24 17.04 2.30 -17.54
N ARG A 25 18.06 3.09 -17.17
CA ARG A 25 18.84 2.86 -15.94
C ARG A 25 17.97 2.89 -14.68
N MET A 26 17.02 3.81 -14.58
CA MET A 26 16.11 3.87 -13.43
C MET A 26 15.12 2.69 -13.44
N ARG A 27 14.55 2.38 -14.61
CA ARG A 27 13.63 1.25 -14.83
C ARG A 27 14.25 -0.09 -14.43
N ASP A 28 15.48 -0.34 -14.85
CA ASP A 28 16.13 -1.65 -14.68
C ASP A 28 16.63 -1.89 -13.25
N ARG A 29 16.55 -0.90 -12.35
CA ARG A 29 16.65 -1.13 -10.91
C ARG A 29 15.51 -1.99 -10.35
N MET A 30 14.41 -2.14 -11.10
CA MET A 30 13.22 -2.89 -10.71
C MET A 30 12.98 -4.13 -11.58
N ALA A 31 14.03 -4.69 -12.20
CA ALA A 31 13.89 -5.83 -13.12
C ALA A 31 13.27 -7.08 -12.46
N HIS A 32 13.46 -7.27 -11.15
CA HIS A 32 12.85 -8.35 -10.37
C HIS A 32 11.33 -8.28 -10.30
N ARG A 33 10.75 -7.09 -10.42
CA ARG A 33 9.30 -6.92 -10.42
C ARG A 33 8.71 -7.54 -11.69
N GLY A 34 9.14 -7.02 -12.84
CA GLY A 34 8.62 -7.37 -14.17
C GLY A 34 9.71 -7.99 -15.07
N PRO A 35 9.88 -9.31 -15.05
CA PRO A 35 10.91 -10.00 -15.82
C PRO A 35 10.53 -10.27 -17.29
N ASP A 36 9.26 -10.15 -17.67
CA ASP A 36 8.76 -10.68 -18.95
C ASP A 36 8.93 -9.71 -20.13
N ASP A 37 8.86 -8.40 -19.87
CA ASP A 37 9.00 -7.36 -20.89
C ASP A 37 9.46 -6.02 -20.27
N ALA A 38 10.03 -5.13 -21.08
CA ALA A 38 10.54 -3.84 -20.65
C ALA A 38 10.33 -2.77 -21.73
N GLY A 39 9.76 -1.63 -21.35
CA GLY A 39 9.55 -0.49 -22.23
C GLY A 39 10.19 0.80 -21.70
N ALA A 40 10.50 1.71 -22.62
CA ALA A 40 10.93 3.08 -22.33
C ALA A 40 10.50 4.00 -23.47
N LEU A 41 10.02 5.19 -23.13
CA LEU A 41 9.57 6.18 -24.10
C LEU A 41 9.91 7.59 -23.61
N VAL A 42 10.27 8.47 -24.54
CA VAL A 42 10.48 9.90 -24.28
C VAL A 42 9.44 10.71 -25.06
N LEU A 43 8.79 11.64 -24.37
CA LEU A 43 7.64 12.47 -24.79
C LEU A 43 7.90 13.95 -24.46
N ASP A 44 6.94 14.83 -24.76
CA ASP A 44 6.96 16.27 -24.43
C ASP A 44 8.26 16.96 -24.92
N ASP A 45 8.55 16.85 -26.22
CA ASP A 45 9.77 17.36 -26.86
C ASP A 45 11.11 16.91 -26.21
N GLY A 46 11.08 15.78 -25.50
CA GLY A 46 12.24 15.29 -24.78
C GLY A 46 12.24 15.62 -23.29
N ARG A 47 11.16 16.13 -22.69
CA ARG A 47 11.11 16.51 -21.27
C ARG A 47 10.50 15.45 -20.37
N LEU A 48 9.73 14.51 -20.92
CA LEU A 48 9.08 13.45 -20.18
C LEU A 48 9.64 12.09 -20.60
N GLY A 49 10.19 11.33 -19.66
CA GLY A 49 10.54 9.92 -19.84
C GLY A 49 9.61 9.02 -19.03
N LEU A 50 9.10 7.95 -19.65
CA LEU A 50 8.29 6.91 -19.02
C LEU A 50 8.96 5.55 -19.23
N GLY A 51 9.05 4.73 -18.18
CA GLY A 51 9.63 3.40 -18.22
C GLY A 51 8.80 2.37 -17.47
N HIS A 52 8.80 1.14 -17.96
CA HIS A 52 7.98 0.04 -17.41
C HIS A 52 8.72 -1.30 -17.42
N ARG A 53 8.55 -2.07 -16.35
CA ARG A 53 8.92 -3.49 -16.24
C ARG A 53 7.64 -4.30 -16.12
N ARG A 54 7.43 -5.26 -17.01
CA ARG A 54 6.18 -6.01 -17.08
C ARG A 54 6.33 -7.42 -16.50
N LEU A 55 5.40 -7.78 -15.63
CA LEU A 55 5.03 -9.17 -15.36
C LEU A 55 3.69 -9.40 -16.05
N SER A 56 3.64 -10.28 -17.03
CA SER A 56 2.46 -10.51 -17.87
C SER A 56 1.48 -11.45 -17.14
N ILE A 57 0.39 -10.90 -16.61
CA ILE A 57 -0.66 -11.65 -15.88
C ILE A 57 -1.95 -11.77 -16.70
N VAL A 58 -2.43 -10.65 -17.26
CA VAL A 58 -3.60 -10.59 -18.14
C VAL A 58 -3.14 -10.15 -19.52
N ASP A 59 -3.62 -10.86 -20.55
CA ASP A 59 -3.23 -10.71 -21.96
C ASP A 59 -1.72 -10.82 -22.17
N LEU A 60 -1.21 -12.04 -22.32
CA LEU A 60 0.22 -12.31 -22.45
C LEU A 60 0.83 -11.85 -23.79
N SER A 61 0.01 -11.26 -24.67
CA SER A 61 0.49 -10.80 -25.97
C SER A 61 1.31 -9.50 -25.86
N PRO A 62 2.03 -9.13 -26.93
CA PRO A 62 2.68 -7.83 -27.04
C PRO A 62 1.73 -6.63 -26.96
N ALA A 63 0.41 -6.83 -27.12
CA ALA A 63 -0.58 -5.75 -27.03
C ALA A 63 -0.65 -5.12 -25.63
N GLY A 64 -0.16 -5.82 -24.60
CA GLY A 64 -0.04 -5.28 -23.25
C GLY A 64 1.29 -4.58 -22.93
N HIS A 65 2.13 -4.31 -23.93
CA HIS A 65 3.36 -3.54 -23.75
C HIS A 65 3.06 -2.13 -23.22
N GLN A 66 3.96 -1.61 -22.37
CA GLN A 66 3.85 -0.28 -21.78
C GLN A 66 5.20 0.45 -21.84
N PRO A 67 5.25 1.80 -22.00
CA PRO A 67 4.13 2.76 -21.98
C PRO A 67 3.07 2.56 -23.07
N MET A 68 1.80 2.56 -22.68
CA MET A 68 0.67 2.30 -23.58
C MET A 68 0.02 3.62 -23.97
N ARG A 69 -0.24 3.81 -25.27
CA ARG A 69 -0.90 4.99 -25.83
C ARG A 69 -2.42 4.80 -25.87
N GLY A 70 -3.16 5.85 -25.55
CA GLY A 70 -4.60 5.97 -25.78
C GLY A 70 -4.96 6.06 -27.27
N CYS A 71 -6.25 5.93 -27.57
CA CYS A 71 -6.72 5.88 -28.95
C CYS A 71 -6.77 7.29 -29.56
N SER A 72 -6.11 7.47 -30.71
CA SER A 72 -6.10 8.78 -31.41
C SER A 72 -7.36 9.04 -32.25
N GLY A 73 -8.35 8.14 -32.27
CA GLY A 73 -9.57 8.30 -33.03
C GLY A 73 -10.65 7.31 -32.61
N GLY A 74 -11.80 7.83 -32.17
CA GLY A 74 -12.92 6.98 -31.77
C GLY A 74 -13.95 7.71 -30.90
N ASN A 75 -14.35 8.91 -31.30
CA ASN A 75 -15.68 9.47 -31.09
C ASN A 75 -15.68 10.85 -31.75
N GLY A 76 -16.67 11.14 -32.59
CA GLY A 76 -16.88 12.47 -33.20
C GLY A 76 -17.25 13.58 -32.20
N GLY A 77 -16.83 13.44 -30.94
CA GLY A 77 -16.84 14.49 -29.91
C GLY A 77 -15.48 15.18 -29.80
N SER A 78 -15.40 16.18 -28.92
CA SER A 78 -14.28 17.11 -28.74
C SER A 78 -12.92 16.51 -28.29
N ASN A 79 -12.75 15.19 -28.33
CA ASN A 79 -11.54 14.47 -27.89
C ASN A 79 -10.71 13.86 -29.05
N ALA A 80 -11.09 14.06 -30.31
CA ALA A 80 -10.25 13.65 -31.44
C ALA A 80 -8.88 14.37 -31.38
N GLY A 81 -7.80 13.60 -31.24
CA GLY A 81 -6.42 14.11 -31.23
C GLY A 81 -5.77 14.30 -29.85
N ARG A 82 -6.39 13.86 -28.75
CA ARG A 82 -5.77 13.94 -27.42
C ARG A 82 -4.79 12.79 -27.20
N GLU A 83 -3.50 13.12 -27.17
CA GLU A 83 -2.44 12.14 -26.91
C GLU A 83 -2.34 11.88 -25.41
N VAL A 84 -2.79 10.69 -24.99
CA VAL A 84 -2.71 10.19 -23.61
C VAL A 84 -1.80 8.95 -23.58
N TRP A 85 -0.96 8.85 -22.58
CA TRP A 85 -0.09 7.70 -22.34
C TRP A 85 -0.22 7.20 -20.90
N THR A 86 -0.13 5.90 -20.68
CA THR A 86 -0.15 5.30 -19.34
C THR A 86 1.00 4.33 -19.11
N ILE A 87 1.50 4.29 -17.88
CA ILE A 87 2.22 3.16 -17.30
C ILE A 87 1.55 2.75 -15.99
N PHE A 88 1.44 1.44 -15.78
CA PHE A 88 0.57 0.82 -14.80
C PHE A 88 1.23 -0.39 -14.15
N ASN A 89 1.18 -0.42 -12.82
CA ASN A 89 1.46 -1.60 -12.00
C ASN A 89 0.23 -1.92 -11.16
N GLY A 90 -0.49 -2.96 -11.51
CA GLY A 90 -1.68 -3.37 -10.78
C GLY A 90 -2.58 -4.32 -11.57
N GLU A 91 -3.80 -4.47 -11.07
CA GLU A 91 -4.87 -5.25 -11.67
C GLU A 91 -6.21 -4.51 -11.50
N ILE A 92 -6.93 -4.20 -12.60
CA ILE A 92 -8.28 -3.64 -12.53
C ILE A 92 -9.31 -4.77 -12.67
N TYR A 93 -9.77 -5.28 -11.53
CA TYR A 93 -10.63 -6.46 -11.46
C TYR A 93 -11.98 -6.30 -12.16
N ASN A 94 -12.50 -5.08 -12.27
CA ASN A 94 -13.76 -4.81 -12.97
C ASN A 94 -13.58 -4.40 -14.44
N HIS A 95 -12.37 -4.50 -15.01
CA HIS A 95 -12.08 -4.02 -16.38
C HIS A 95 -12.98 -4.65 -17.45
N ALA A 96 -13.32 -5.93 -17.35
CA ALA A 96 -14.17 -6.61 -18.34
C ALA A 96 -15.59 -6.01 -18.38
N THR A 97 -16.17 -5.72 -17.21
CA THR A 97 -17.48 -5.04 -17.12
C THR A 97 -17.41 -3.62 -17.65
N VAL A 98 -16.35 -2.88 -17.29
CA VAL A 98 -16.18 -1.50 -17.73
C VAL A 98 -15.93 -1.41 -19.24
N ARG A 99 -15.14 -2.34 -19.79
CA ARG A 99 -14.90 -2.47 -21.23
C ARG A 99 -16.20 -2.59 -22.01
N THR A 100 -17.11 -3.48 -21.61
CA THR A 100 -18.42 -3.61 -22.28
C THR A 100 -19.19 -2.29 -22.29
N GLN A 101 -19.12 -1.52 -21.20
CA GLN A 101 -19.78 -0.21 -21.12
C GLN A 101 -19.14 0.84 -22.04
N LEU A 102 -17.81 0.80 -22.20
CA LEU A 102 -17.07 1.71 -23.07
C LEU A 102 -17.21 1.33 -24.55
N GLU A 103 -17.16 0.04 -24.89
CA GLU A 103 -17.43 -0.44 -26.25
C GLU A 103 -18.84 -0.05 -26.72
N ALA A 104 -19.84 -0.11 -25.82
CA ALA A 104 -21.19 0.38 -26.09
C ALA A 104 -21.27 1.91 -26.34
N ARG A 105 -20.26 2.67 -25.91
CA ARG A 105 -20.10 4.12 -26.16
C ARG A 105 -19.16 4.43 -27.32
N GLY A 106 -18.76 3.42 -28.09
CA GLY A 106 -17.95 3.58 -29.31
C GLY A 106 -16.44 3.47 -29.10
N HIS A 107 -15.96 3.18 -27.88
CA HIS A 107 -14.54 2.92 -27.67
C HIS A 107 -14.10 1.63 -28.36
N VAL A 108 -12.99 1.68 -29.09
CA VAL A 108 -12.42 0.53 -29.79
C VAL A 108 -11.17 0.07 -29.04
N TYR A 109 -11.19 -1.19 -28.61
CA TYR A 109 -10.06 -1.81 -27.91
C TYR A 109 -9.14 -2.56 -28.86
N HIS A 110 -7.84 -2.51 -28.60
CA HIS A 110 -6.78 -3.17 -29.36
C HIS A 110 -6.04 -4.25 -28.58
N SER A 111 -6.27 -4.34 -27.27
CA SER A 111 -5.76 -5.37 -26.37
C SER A 111 -6.91 -5.98 -25.55
N ARG A 112 -6.59 -7.00 -24.76
CA ARG A 112 -7.45 -7.53 -23.69
C ARG A 112 -6.95 -7.12 -22.30
N THR A 113 -6.01 -6.20 -22.22
CA THR A 113 -5.48 -5.72 -20.95
C THR A 113 -6.49 -4.83 -20.22
N ASP A 114 -6.40 -4.87 -18.91
CA ASP A 114 -7.01 -3.89 -18.02
C ASP A 114 -6.38 -2.49 -18.16
N THR A 115 -5.09 -2.43 -18.54
CA THR A 115 -4.35 -1.19 -18.78
C THR A 115 -5.04 -0.30 -19.82
N GLU A 116 -5.53 -0.88 -20.91
CA GLU A 116 -6.24 -0.12 -21.94
C GLU A 116 -7.58 0.45 -21.44
N THR A 117 -8.23 -0.23 -20.49
CA THR A 117 -9.46 0.28 -19.86
C THR A 117 -9.21 1.56 -19.07
N ILE A 118 -8.03 1.72 -18.46
CA ILE A 118 -7.65 2.95 -17.76
C ILE A 118 -7.60 4.12 -18.73
N LEU A 119 -6.99 3.93 -19.92
CA LEU A 119 -6.88 4.97 -20.94
C LEU A 119 -8.27 5.41 -21.42
N HIS A 120 -9.12 4.47 -21.84
CA HIS A 120 -10.47 4.78 -22.32
C HIS A 120 -11.33 5.46 -21.24
N LEU A 121 -11.24 5.03 -19.97
CA LEU A 121 -11.95 5.69 -18.87
C LEU A 121 -11.45 7.12 -18.63
N TYR A 122 -10.14 7.35 -18.68
CA TYR A 122 -9.56 8.68 -18.51
C TYR A 122 -9.93 9.61 -19.67
N GLU A 123 -9.94 9.12 -20.90
CA GLU A 123 -10.39 9.87 -22.07
C GLU A 123 -11.87 10.28 -21.93
N GLU A 124 -12.72 9.37 -21.45
CA GLU A 124 -14.16 9.60 -21.24
C GLU A 124 -14.45 10.53 -20.04
N ARG A 125 -13.74 10.37 -18.91
CA ARG A 125 -14.11 11.01 -17.63
C ARG A 125 -13.06 11.92 -17.03
N GLY A 126 -11.88 12.06 -17.64
CA GLY A 126 -10.76 12.78 -17.04
C GLY A 126 -10.38 12.17 -15.69
N LEU A 127 -10.13 13.02 -14.68
CA LEU A 127 -9.67 12.60 -13.36
C LEU A 127 -10.69 11.73 -12.59
N ASP A 128 -11.98 11.78 -12.96
CA ASP A 128 -13.03 10.99 -12.30
C ASP A 128 -12.98 9.49 -12.66
N PHE A 129 -12.06 9.08 -13.55
CA PHE A 129 -11.87 7.66 -13.91
C PHE A 129 -11.61 6.76 -12.69
N VAL A 130 -10.92 7.28 -11.67
CA VAL A 130 -10.59 6.52 -10.44
C VAL A 130 -11.80 6.04 -9.67
N HIS A 131 -12.94 6.72 -9.81
CA HIS A 131 -14.18 6.32 -9.15
C HIS A 131 -14.86 5.11 -9.81
N GLN A 132 -14.42 4.73 -11.01
CA GLN A 132 -15.00 3.61 -11.76
C GLN A 132 -14.13 2.35 -11.79
N ILE A 133 -12.88 2.43 -11.33
CA ILE A 133 -11.99 1.27 -11.29
C ILE A 133 -12.01 0.61 -9.91
N GLU A 134 -12.00 -0.72 -9.92
CA GLU A 134 -11.85 -1.56 -8.74
C GLU A 134 -10.62 -2.42 -8.91
N GLY A 135 -9.62 -2.24 -8.05
CA GLY A 135 -8.32 -2.88 -8.24
C GLY A 135 -7.30 -2.44 -7.20
N ASP A 136 -6.15 -3.10 -7.22
CA ASP A 136 -4.91 -2.66 -6.61
C ASP A 136 -3.99 -2.12 -7.69
N PHE A 137 -3.48 -0.90 -7.53
CA PHE A 137 -2.80 -0.20 -8.60
C PHE A 137 -1.94 0.96 -8.15
N ALA A 138 -0.87 1.15 -8.89
CA ALA A 138 -0.10 2.37 -9.01
C ALA A 138 0.02 2.68 -10.50
N LEU A 139 -0.34 3.90 -10.92
CA LEU A 139 -0.27 4.30 -12.32
C LEU A 139 0.21 5.73 -12.51
N ALA A 140 0.70 6.00 -13.70
CA ALA A 140 1.00 7.33 -14.19
C ALA A 140 0.36 7.54 -15.57
N LEU A 141 -0.36 8.66 -15.74
CA LEU A 141 -1.00 9.08 -16.98
C LEU A 141 -0.42 10.41 -17.43
N TRP A 142 0.16 10.45 -18.64
CA TRP A 142 0.51 11.69 -19.30
C TRP A 142 -0.62 12.11 -20.25
N ASP A 143 -1.04 13.35 -20.15
CA ASP A 143 -2.06 13.94 -21.00
C ASP A 143 -1.50 15.19 -21.67
N ALA A 144 -1.07 15.03 -22.93
CA ALA A 144 -0.43 16.10 -23.68
C ALA A 144 -1.38 17.27 -23.93
N GLY A 145 -2.68 16.99 -24.16
CA GLY A 145 -3.67 18.03 -24.43
C GLY A 145 -3.96 18.93 -23.23
N ARG A 146 -3.71 18.44 -22.01
CA ARG A 146 -3.82 19.22 -20.76
C ARG A 146 -2.47 19.57 -20.15
N GLU A 147 -1.36 19.19 -20.80
CA GLU A 147 0.01 19.35 -20.32
C GLU A 147 0.18 18.95 -18.84
N GLN A 148 -0.37 17.78 -18.48
CA GLN A 148 -0.36 17.30 -17.09
C GLN A 148 0.04 15.83 -16.96
N LEU A 149 0.72 15.54 -15.87
CA LEU A 149 1.05 14.19 -15.42
C LEU A 149 0.20 13.87 -14.19
N VAL A 150 -0.50 12.74 -14.23
CA VAL A 150 -1.37 12.26 -13.15
C VAL A 150 -0.80 10.98 -12.59
N LEU A 151 -0.45 10.97 -11.31
CA LEU A 151 -0.11 9.75 -10.57
C LEU A 151 -1.32 9.33 -9.74
N ALA A 152 -1.65 8.04 -9.73
CA ALA A 152 -2.74 7.51 -8.91
C ALA A 152 -2.29 6.26 -8.15
N ARG A 153 -2.71 6.15 -6.89
CA ARG A 153 -2.50 4.97 -6.05
C ARG A 153 -3.84 4.44 -5.54
N ASP A 154 -3.99 3.13 -5.50
CA ASP A 154 -5.22 2.44 -5.10
C ASP A 154 -5.69 2.78 -3.69
N ARG A 155 -6.94 2.41 -3.40
CA ARG A 155 -7.70 2.80 -2.21
C ARG A 155 -6.94 2.61 -0.90
N VAL A 156 -6.26 1.48 -0.74
CA VAL A 156 -5.54 1.13 0.50
C VAL A 156 -4.02 1.11 0.33
N GLY A 157 -3.52 1.41 -0.87
CA GLY A 157 -2.11 1.55 -1.16
C GLY A 157 -1.38 0.22 -1.33
N VAL A 158 -2.04 -0.82 -1.83
CA VAL A 158 -1.47 -2.15 -2.05
C VAL A 158 -0.25 -2.05 -2.96
N LYS A 159 -0.34 -1.33 -4.08
CA LYS A 159 0.82 -1.13 -4.97
C LYS A 159 1.62 0.10 -4.51
N PRO A 160 2.96 0.00 -4.45
CA PRO A 160 3.79 1.12 -4.02
C PRO A 160 3.93 2.16 -5.13
N LEU A 161 3.96 3.43 -4.73
CA LEU A 161 4.27 4.56 -5.61
C LEU A 161 4.93 5.69 -4.81
N TYR A 162 6.14 6.03 -5.21
CA TYR A 162 6.97 7.07 -4.63
C TYR A 162 7.22 8.17 -5.64
N PHE A 163 7.45 9.39 -5.17
CA PHE A 163 7.80 10.53 -6.02
C PHE A 163 8.80 11.47 -5.36
N TYR A 164 9.54 12.19 -6.18
CA TYR A 164 10.46 13.27 -5.79
C TYR A 164 10.12 14.50 -6.62
N GLN A 165 9.99 15.66 -5.99
CA GLN A 165 9.66 16.92 -6.69
C GLN A 165 10.57 18.05 -6.21
N ARG A 166 11.46 18.53 -7.09
CA ARG A 166 12.37 19.64 -6.78
C ARG A 166 12.94 20.26 -8.05
N ASP A 167 13.25 21.55 -8.03
CA ASP A 167 13.96 22.27 -9.11
C ASP A 167 13.34 22.09 -10.51
N GLY A 168 12.00 22.10 -10.58
CA GLY A 168 11.28 21.95 -11.85
C GLY A 168 11.31 20.52 -12.43
N ARG A 169 11.61 19.53 -11.59
CA ARG A 169 11.64 18.11 -11.92
C ARG A 169 10.66 17.32 -11.07
N LEU A 170 9.98 16.36 -11.68
CA LEU A 170 9.25 15.31 -10.99
C LEU A 170 9.86 13.96 -11.37
N LEU A 171 10.20 13.14 -10.38
CA LEU A 171 10.52 11.73 -10.56
C LEU A 171 9.46 10.90 -9.85
N PHE A 172 9.13 9.74 -10.39
CA PHE A 172 8.29 8.78 -9.68
C PHE A 172 8.71 7.35 -9.99
N ALA A 173 8.47 6.43 -9.07
CA ALA A 173 8.69 5.02 -9.29
C ALA A 173 7.92 4.11 -8.33
N SER A 174 7.79 2.84 -8.69
CA SER A 174 7.29 1.81 -7.76
C SER A 174 8.22 1.54 -6.58
N GLU A 175 9.52 1.83 -6.70
CA GLU A 175 10.55 1.55 -5.70
C GLU A 175 11.54 2.72 -5.60
N ILE A 176 11.96 3.08 -4.39
CA ILE A 176 12.79 4.28 -4.14
C ILE A 176 14.16 4.15 -4.81
N LYS A 177 14.75 2.95 -4.86
CA LYS A 177 16.00 2.68 -5.58
C LYS A 177 16.02 3.15 -7.04
N ALA A 178 14.86 3.18 -7.71
CA ALA A 178 14.77 3.67 -9.08
C ALA A 178 14.86 5.21 -9.12
N ILE A 179 14.29 5.92 -8.15
CA ILE A 179 14.42 7.37 -8.00
C ILE A 179 15.87 7.74 -7.67
N LEU A 180 16.51 7.01 -6.75
CA LEU A 180 17.91 7.22 -6.34
C LEU A 180 18.92 6.99 -7.46
N ALA A 181 18.54 6.30 -8.55
CA ALA A 181 19.38 6.15 -9.73
C ALA A 181 19.47 7.43 -10.57
N HIS A 182 18.64 8.45 -10.30
CA HIS A 182 18.72 9.74 -10.96
C HIS A 182 19.86 10.60 -10.35
N PRO A 183 20.78 11.17 -11.15
CA PRO A 183 21.98 11.85 -10.64
C PRO A 183 21.73 13.08 -9.74
N SER A 184 20.56 13.68 -9.81
CA SER A 184 20.20 14.84 -8.98
C SER A 184 19.64 14.47 -7.60
N VAL A 185 19.37 13.19 -7.34
CA VAL A 185 18.82 12.74 -6.06
C VAL A 185 19.95 12.27 -5.17
N VAL A 186 20.01 12.82 -3.96
CA VAL A 186 20.99 12.43 -2.94
C VAL A 186 20.28 11.57 -1.90
N ALA A 187 20.86 10.42 -1.56
CA ALA A 187 20.37 9.57 -0.49
C ALA A 187 20.74 10.17 0.88
N GLU A 188 19.89 11.07 1.39
CA GLU A 188 19.98 11.63 2.74
C GLU A 188 18.86 11.08 3.62
N VAL A 189 19.14 10.87 4.91
CA VAL A 189 18.13 10.39 5.86
C VAL A 189 17.14 11.51 6.19
N GLU A 190 15.84 11.20 6.11
CA GLU A 190 14.78 12.04 6.66
C GLU A 190 14.57 11.70 8.14
N GLU A 191 15.22 12.49 9.00
CA GLU A 191 15.24 12.24 10.45
C GLU A 191 13.87 12.34 11.13
N ARG A 192 12.93 13.14 10.59
CA ARG A 192 11.56 13.16 11.11
C ARG A 192 10.83 11.86 10.76
N ALA A 193 11.05 11.31 9.58
CA ALA A 193 10.50 10.00 9.21
C ALA A 193 11.10 8.89 10.10
N LEU A 194 12.40 8.95 10.37
CA LEU A 194 13.07 8.04 11.32
C LEU A 194 12.43 8.11 12.71
N TYR A 195 12.11 9.30 13.19
CA TYR A 195 11.45 9.50 14.48
C TYR A 195 10.08 8.80 14.55
N HIS A 196 9.29 8.86 13.47
CA HIS A 196 7.99 8.18 13.40
C HIS A 196 8.12 6.67 13.18
N TYR A 197 9.09 6.24 12.38
CA TYR A 197 9.41 4.84 12.15
C TYR A 197 9.69 4.10 13.46
N LEU A 198 10.45 4.72 14.38
CA LEU A 198 10.70 4.14 15.71
C LEU A 198 9.38 3.87 16.47
N SER A 199 8.37 4.72 16.32
CA SER A 199 7.07 4.48 16.96
C SER A 199 6.25 3.41 16.24
N PHE A 200 6.17 3.48 14.91
CA PHE A 200 5.15 2.77 14.12
C PHE A 200 5.66 1.59 13.29
N LEU A 201 6.94 1.21 13.40
CA LEU A 201 7.60 0.14 12.61
C LEU A 201 7.68 0.41 11.09
N THR A 202 7.10 1.51 10.63
CA THR A 202 7.04 1.96 9.24
C THR A 202 6.96 3.48 9.18
N THR A 203 7.38 4.07 8.06
CA THR A 203 7.26 5.51 7.83
C THR A 203 5.82 5.86 7.40
N PRO A 204 5.14 6.76 8.12
CA PRO A 204 3.77 7.16 7.77
C PRO A 204 3.79 7.99 6.46
N ALA A 205 2.84 7.73 5.56
CA ALA A 205 2.69 8.56 4.36
C ALA A 205 2.43 10.04 4.75
N THR A 206 2.97 11.02 4.04
CA THR A 206 3.75 10.97 2.78
C THR A 206 5.25 10.71 2.95
N GLN A 207 5.75 10.46 4.16
CA GLN A 207 7.18 10.38 4.41
C GLN A 207 7.80 9.07 3.93
N THR A 208 9.10 9.11 3.64
CA THR A 208 10.00 7.96 3.53
C THR A 208 11.25 8.26 4.35
N LEU A 209 12.13 7.27 4.57
CA LEU A 209 13.43 7.51 5.20
C LEU A 209 14.42 8.27 4.33
N PHE A 210 14.08 8.57 3.08
CA PHE A 210 14.89 9.36 2.17
C PHE A 210 14.32 10.78 2.05
N ARG A 211 15.17 11.77 2.31
CA ARG A 211 14.82 13.19 2.16
C ARG A 211 14.35 13.48 0.73
N ASP A 212 13.35 14.34 0.62
CA ASP A 212 12.70 14.76 -0.65
C ASP A 212 12.03 13.63 -1.46
N VAL A 213 12.07 12.38 -1.00
CA VAL A 213 11.32 11.26 -1.58
C VAL A 213 10.07 11.01 -0.75
N HIS A 214 8.92 11.04 -1.40
CA HIS A 214 7.61 10.98 -0.78
C HIS A 214 6.82 9.76 -1.24
N LYS A 215 6.07 9.15 -0.33
CA LYS A 215 5.06 8.13 -0.61
C LYS A 215 3.78 8.82 -1.09
N LEU A 216 3.25 8.45 -2.25
CA LEU A 216 1.89 8.89 -2.62
C LEU A 216 0.90 8.23 -1.65
N PRO A 217 0.04 8.97 -0.93
CA PRO A 217 -0.90 8.36 0.01
C PRO A 217 -1.91 7.45 -0.70
N ALA A 218 -2.38 6.42 0.00
CA ALA A 218 -3.44 5.54 -0.49
C ALA A 218 -4.72 6.32 -0.81
N GLY A 219 -5.42 5.97 -1.89
CA GLY A 219 -6.66 6.63 -2.30
C GLY A 219 -6.49 8.07 -2.78
N HIS A 220 -5.30 8.43 -3.29
CA HIS A 220 -5.01 9.77 -3.80
C HIS A 220 -4.54 9.79 -5.26
N LEU A 221 -4.81 10.93 -5.90
CA LEU A 221 -4.24 11.41 -7.15
C LEU A 221 -3.22 12.51 -6.85
N LEU A 222 -2.09 12.53 -7.55
CA LEU A 222 -1.20 13.68 -7.65
C LEU A 222 -1.22 14.17 -9.10
N VAL A 223 -1.73 15.38 -9.31
CA VAL A 223 -1.78 16.03 -10.63
C VAL A 223 -0.72 17.11 -10.66
N ILE A 224 0.24 17.00 -11.58
CA ILE A 224 1.28 17.99 -11.80
C ILE A 224 1.05 18.61 -13.18
N ARG A 225 1.03 19.94 -13.25
CA ARG A 225 0.86 20.70 -14.49
C ARG A 225 2.18 21.32 -14.93
N ARG A 226 2.24 21.73 -16.20
CA ARG A 226 3.45 22.26 -16.85
C ARG A 226 4.11 23.43 -16.09
N ASP A 227 3.30 24.27 -15.47
CA ASP A 227 3.72 25.41 -14.66
C ASP A 227 4.33 25.01 -13.29
N GLY A 228 4.34 23.72 -12.97
CA GLY A 228 4.79 23.16 -11.70
C GLY A 228 3.71 23.15 -10.61
N THR A 229 2.48 23.57 -10.91
CA THR A 229 1.36 23.48 -9.98
C THR A 229 1.05 22.02 -9.69
N THR A 230 1.06 21.67 -8.40
CA THR A 230 0.77 20.33 -7.91
C THR A 230 -0.55 20.34 -7.14
N GLU A 231 -1.41 19.38 -7.44
CA GLU A 231 -2.69 19.16 -6.77
C GLU A 231 -2.77 17.71 -6.27
N LEU A 232 -2.89 17.55 -4.95
CA LEU A 232 -3.07 16.25 -4.30
C LEU A 232 -4.55 16.07 -3.96
N GLN A 233 -5.25 15.22 -4.70
CA GLN A 233 -6.68 14.97 -4.53
C GLN A 233 -6.91 13.60 -3.89
N ARG A 234 -7.67 13.55 -2.79
CA ARG A 234 -8.16 12.29 -2.23
C ARG A 234 -9.43 11.87 -2.96
N TYR A 235 -9.47 10.65 -3.47
CA TYR A 235 -10.66 10.09 -4.12
C TYR A 235 -11.31 8.96 -3.32
N TRP A 236 -10.62 8.43 -2.30
CA TRP A 236 -11.15 7.41 -1.40
C TRP A 236 -10.55 7.53 0.00
N GLU A 237 -11.30 7.14 1.03
CA GLU A 237 -10.82 6.99 2.40
C GLU A 237 -11.48 5.80 3.11
N ALA A 238 -10.74 5.17 4.02
CA ALA A 238 -11.17 4.00 4.80
C ALA A 238 -12.03 4.39 6.02
N LEU A 239 -12.93 5.37 5.85
CA LEU A 239 -13.83 5.73 6.93
C LEU A 239 -15.04 4.78 6.96
N PRO A 240 -15.53 4.40 8.16
CA PRO A 240 -16.74 3.60 8.26
C PRO A 240 -17.93 4.33 7.61
N PRO A 241 -18.90 3.59 7.04
CA PRO A 241 -20.06 4.21 6.43
C PRO A 241 -20.81 5.09 7.44
N ALA A 242 -21.36 6.21 6.96
CA ALA A 242 -22.11 7.16 7.80
C ALA A 242 -23.36 6.52 8.42
N GLU A 243 -24.00 5.62 7.67
CA GLU A 243 -25.18 4.87 8.09
C GLU A 243 -24.82 3.40 8.28
N ILE A 244 -25.18 2.87 9.45
CA ILE A 244 -25.08 1.43 9.73
C ILE A 244 -26.40 0.82 9.28
N VAL A 245 -26.35 -0.08 8.30
CA VAL A 245 -27.53 -0.85 7.89
C VAL A 245 -27.80 -1.90 8.96
N GLU A 246 -28.92 -1.78 9.65
CA GLU A 246 -29.36 -2.80 10.59
C GLU A 246 -29.65 -4.11 9.85
N ARG A 247 -28.97 -5.17 10.27
CA ARG A 247 -29.19 -6.54 9.81
C ARG A 247 -29.08 -7.48 11.00
N SER A 248 -29.79 -8.60 10.94
CA SER A 248 -29.57 -9.71 11.85
C SER A 248 -28.15 -10.30 11.69
N ASP A 249 -27.67 -11.01 12.70
CA ASP A 249 -26.39 -11.72 12.64
C ASP A 249 -26.31 -12.70 11.46
N ALA A 250 -27.42 -13.35 11.13
CA ALA A 250 -27.50 -14.29 10.01
C ALA A 250 -27.32 -13.57 8.66
N GLU A 251 -27.97 -12.42 8.50
CA GLU A 251 -27.85 -11.59 7.30
C GLU A 251 -26.44 -11.01 7.15
N HIS A 252 -25.81 -10.56 8.24
CA HIS A 252 -24.41 -10.12 8.22
C HIS A 252 -23.46 -11.23 7.76
N ARG A 253 -23.59 -12.44 8.32
CA ARG A 253 -22.76 -13.58 7.92
C ARG A 253 -22.95 -13.93 6.44
N ALA A 254 -24.18 -13.97 5.97
CA ALA A 254 -24.49 -14.24 4.58
C ALA A 254 -23.89 -13.18 3.65
N GLU A 255 -24.01 -11.90 4.00
CA GLU A 255 -23.48 -10.80 3.20
C GLU A 255 -21.95 -10.78 3.17
N ILE A 256 -21.29 -11.01 4.31
CA ILE A 256 -19.83 -11.13 4.38
C ILE A 256 -19.34 -12.26 3.49
N LEU A 257 -19.94 -13.45 3.58
CA LEU A 257 -19.56 -14.59 2.73
C LEU A 257 -19.83 -14.32 1.23
N ARG A 258 -20.93 -13.63 0.91
CA ARG A 258 -21.23 -13.22 -0.47
C ARG A 258 -20.16 -12.27 -1.02
N LEU A 259 -19.77 -11.25 -0.23
CA LEU A 259 -18.76 -10.27 -0.60
C LEU A 259 -17.36 -10.88 -0.69
N LEU A 260 -16.96 -11.73 0.26
CA LEU A 260 -15.68 -12.44 0.22
C LEU A 260 -15.57 -13.34 -1.01
N ARG A 261 -16.63 -14.12 -1.33
CA ARG A 261 -16.65 -14.95 -2.54
C ARG A 261 -16.53 -14.11 -3.81
N ALA A 262 -17.23 -12.98 -3.89
CA ALA A 262 -17.10 -12.06 -5.02
C ALA A 262 -15.70 -11.44 -5.10
N SER A 263 -15.09 -11.11 -3.96
CA SER A 263 -13.73 -10.56 -3.85
C SER A 263 -12.66 -11.53 -4.35
N ILE A 264 -12.78 -12.82 -3.99
CA ILE A 264 -11.89 -13.89 -4.44
C ILE A 264 -12.05 -14.13 -5.93
N GLY A 265 -13.29 -14.27 -6.42
CA GLY A 265 -13.56 -14.47 -7.85
C GLY A 265 -12.98 -13.37 -8.73
N LYS A 266 -13.09 -12.10 -8.30
CA LYS A 266 -12.47 -10.94 -8.98
C LYS A 266 -10.94 -11.04 -9.09
N ARG A 267 -10.27 -11.59 -8.07
CA ARG A 267 -8.81 -11.77 -7.99
C ARG A 267 -8.31 -13.07 -8.61
N MET A 268 -9.20 -13.86 -9.22
CA MET A 268 -8.84 -15.01 -10.06
C MET A 268 -8.68 -14.62 -11.54
N MET A 269 -8.78 -13.33 -11.87
CA MET A 269 -8.52 -12.75 -13.18
C MET A 269 -7.04 -12.91 -13.56
N SER A 270 -6.68 -14.00 -14.23
CA SER A 270 -5.29 -14.32 -14.59
C SER A 270 -5.22 -15.28 -15.78
N ASP A 271 -4.35 -15.00 -16.76
CA ASP A 271 -3.96 -15.92 -17.85
C ASP A 271 -2.75 -16.80 -17.47
N VAL A 272 -2.22 -16.63 -16.25
CA VAL A 272 -1.10 -17.41 -15.67
C VAL A 272 -1.53 -18.19 -14.42
N PRO A 273 -0.80 -19.25 -14.01
CA PRO A 273 -1.15 -20.01 -12.82
C PRO A 273 -1.15 -19.15 -11.54
N PHE A 274 -2.16 -19.38 -10.70
CA PHE A 274 -2.33 -18.69 -9.42
C PHE A 274 -2.54 -19.66 -8.25
N GLY A 275 -2.32 -19.17 -7.03
CA GLY A 275 -2.44 -19.96 -5.80
C GLY A 275 -2.71 -19.12 -4.56
N VAL A 276 -2.49 -19.70 -3.38
CA VAL A 276 -2.75 -19.08 -2.06
C VAL A 276 -1.57 -19.32 -1.12
N PHE A 277 -1.14 -18.31 -0.37
CA PHE A 277 -0.30 -18.52 0.81
C PHE A 277 -1.18 -19.00 1.96
N LEU A 278 -0.85 -20.16 2.52
CA LEU A 278 -1.65 -20.87 3.52
C LEU A 278 -0.91 -20.97 4.85
N SER A 279 -1.44 -20.32 5.88
CA SER A 279 -0.98 -20.45 7.27
C SER A 279 -1.83 -21.43 8.08
N GLY A 280 -3.02 -21.80 7.62
CA GLY A 280 -4.00 -22.52 8.46
C GLY A 280 -4.77 -21.60 9.43
N GLY A 281 -4.41 -20.32 9.52
CA GLY A 281 -5.26 -19.28 10.10
C GLY A 281 -6.58 -19.12 9.34
N VAL A 282 -7.58 -18.50 9.97
CA VAL A 282 -8.93 -18.38 9.39
C VAL A 282 -8.94 -17.61 8.07
N ASP A 283 -8.07 -16.63 7.91
CA ASP A 283 -8.07 -15.73 6.74
C ASP A 283 -7.56 -16.46 5.48
N SER A 284 -6.38 -17.06 5.58
CA SER A 284 -5.80 -17.83 4.48
C SER A 284 -6.62 -19.09 4.17
N SER A 285 -7.20 -19.72 5.20
CA SER A 285 -8.10 -20.87 5.04
C SER A 285 -9.41 -20.49 4.34
N ALA A 286 -9.95 -19.31 4.61
CA ALA A 286 -11.14 -18.79 3.93
C ALA A 286 -10.85 -18.55 2.43
N ASN A 287 -9.67 -18.02 2.09
CA ASN A 287 -9.23 -17.91 0.70
C ASN A 287 -9.21 -19.29 0.01
N VAL A 288 -8.59 -20.31 0.62
CA VAL A 288 -8.56 -21.67 0.05
C VAL A 288 -9.97 -22.23 -0.10
N ALA A 289 -10.79 -22.14 0.94
CA ALA A 289 -12.15 -22.71 0.94
C ALA A 289 -13.01 -22.12 -0.19
N LEU A 290 -13.05 -20.79 -0.28
CA LEU A 290 -13.87 -20.08 -1.27
C LEU A 290 -13.28 -20.18 -2.69
N MET A 291 -11.95 -20.23 -2.83
CA MET A 291 -11.31 -20.44 -4.13
C MET A 291 -11.58 -21.85 -4.66
N SER A 292 -11.57 -22.87 -3.79
CA SER A 292 -11.92 -24.25 -4.15
C SER A 292 -13.37 -24.39 -4.62
N GLU A 293 -14.31 -23.56 -4.15
CA GLU A 293 -15.69 -23.54 -4.67
C GLU A 293 -15.77 -23.05 -6.13
N LEU A 294 -14.81 -22.22 -6.55
CA LEU A 294 -14.78 -21.57 -7.85
C LEU A 294 -13.87 -22.28 -8.87
N MET A 295 -13.14 -23.31 -8.45
CA MET A 295 -12.16 -24.01 -9.27
C MET A 295 -12.51 -25.48 -9.47
N SER A 296 -12.22 -26.00 -10.67
CA SER A 296 -12.34 -27.43 -10.99
C SER A 296 -11.04 -28.21 -10.75
N GLN A 297 -9.93 -27.51 -10.55
CA GLN A 297 -8.61 -28.08 -10.28
C GLN A 297 -8.20 -27.78 -8.83
N PRO A 298 -7.36 -28.62 -8.21
CA PRO A 298 -6.81 -28.35 -6.88
C PRO A 298 -6.18 -26.96 -6.78
N VAL A 299 -6.56 -26.19 -5.76
CA VAL A 299 -5.90 -24.92 -5.43
C VAL A 299 -4.43 -25.20 -5.12
N ARG A 300 -3.52 -24.40 -5.70
CA ARG A 300 -2.09 -24.45 -5.33
C ARG A 300 -1.90 -23.68 -4.03
N THR A 301 -1.35 -24.33 -3.02
CA THR A 301 -1.13 -23.71 -1.70
C THR A 301 0.32 -23.79 -1.30
N TYR A 302 0.79 -22.75 -0.63
CA TYR A 302 2.19 -22.62 -0.22
C TYR A 302 2.28 -22.23 1.24
N THR A 303 3.09 -22.95 1.99
CA THR A 303 3.33 -22.72 3.41
C THR A 303 4.83 -22.67 3.68
N VAL A 304 5.21 -21.83 4.64
CA VAL A 304 6.57 -21.76 5.16
C VAL A 304 6.57 -22.26 6.59
N GLY A 305 7.59 -23.05 6.93
CA GLY A 305 7.88 -23.49 8.28
C GLY A 305 9.30 -23.17 8.70
N PHE A 306 9.55 -23.30 10.00
CA PHE A 306 10.77 -22.96 10.69
C PHE A 306 11.37 -24.23 11.31
N ARG A 307 12.62 -24.53 10.98
CA ARG A 307 13.36 -25.69 11.52
C ARG A 307 13.75 -25.47 12.99
N ASP A 308 14.11 -24.24 13.34
CA ASP A 308 14.69 -23.89 14.64
C ASP A 308 13.63 -23.46 15.68
N HIS A 309 12.38 -23.27 15.24
CA HIS A 309 11.27 -22.71 16.04
C HIS A 309 9.96 -23.45 15.75
N GLU A 310 9.89 -24.73 16.15
CA GLU A 310 8.71 -25.57 15.90
C GLU A 310 7.42 -25.03 16.53
N GLU A 311 7.53 -24.29 17.64
CA GLU A 311 6.42 -23.66 18.34
C GLU A 311 5.74 -22.54 17.55
N LEU A 312 6.42 -21.98 16.55
CA LEU A 312 5.90 -20.94 15.67
C LEU A 312 5.33 -21.51 14.36
N ASN A 313 5.42 -22.82 14.16
CA ASN A 313 5.01 -23.45 12.91
C ASN A 313 3.50 -23.57 12.79
N GLU A 314 3.01 -23.17 11.63
CA GLU A 314 1.61 -23.34 11.23
C GLU A 314 1.43 -24.46 10.19
N LEU A 315 2.46 -25.33 10.04
CA LEU A 315 2.49 -26.43 9.08
C LEU A 315 1.33 -27.43 9.26
N GLU A 316 1.08 -27.92 10.47
CA GLU A 316 0.03 -28.92 10.68
C GLU A 316 -1.39 -28.36 10.47
N PRO A 317 -1.73 -27.17 11.00
CA PRO A 317 -2.98 -26.49 10.62
C PRO A 317 -3.11 -26.30 9.10
N ALA A 318 -2.05 -25.87 8.40
CA ALA A 318 -2.06 -25.73 6.96
C ALA A 318 -2.30 -27.07 6.23
N ARG A 319 -1.66 -28.16 6.66
CA ARG A 319 -1.85 -29.52 6.13
C ARG A 319 -3.27 -30.04 6.37
N GLU A 320 -3.90 -29.70 7.50
CA GLU A 320 -5.30 -30.05 7.75
C GLU A 320 -6.22 -29.38 6.71
N ILE A 321 -6.05 -28.08 6.49
CA ILE A 321 -6.81 -27.33 5.48
C ILE A 321 -6.53 -27.86 4.07
N ALA A 322 -5.27 -28.13 3.74
CA ALA A 322 -4.87 -28.71 2.48
C ALA A 322 -5.53 -30.07 2.22
N ARG A 323 -5.55 -30.97 3.22
CA ARG A 323 -6.25 -32.27 3.13
C ARG A 323 -7.76 -32.09 2.98
N ARG A 324 -8.36 -31.19 3.77
CA ARG A 324 -9.80 -30.93 3.75
C ARG A 324 -10.31 -30.47 2.38
N PHE A 325 -9.55 -29.63 1.69
CA PHE A 325 -9.92 -29.08 0.39
C PHE A 325 -9.20 -29.73 -0.80
N GLY A 326 -8.39 -30.77 -0.56
CA GLY A 326 -7.68 -31.51 -1.61
C GLY A 326 -6.72 -30.64 -2.43
N THR A 327 -6.00 -29.71 -1.79
CA THR A 327 -5.13 -28.73 -2.48
C THR A 327 -3.83 -29.37 -2.99
N ASN A 328 -3.24 -28.80 -4.03
CA ASN A 328 -1.84 -29.09 -4.41
C ASN A 328 -0.91 -28.30 -3.49
N HIS A 329 -0.51 -28.92 -2.37
CA HIS A 329 0.17 -28.26 -1.26
C HIS A 329 1.70 -28.34 -1.38
N HIS A 330 2.37 -27.21 -1.17
CA HIS A 330 3.81 -27.09 -1.19
C HIS A 330 4.31 -26.42 0.10
N GLU A 331 5.42 -26.90 0.61
CA GLU A 331 6.03 -26.39 1.85
C GLU A 331 7.50 -26.05 1.61
N VAL A 332 7.97 -24.98 2.25
CA VAL A 332 9.40 -24.67 2.38
C VAL A 332 9.75 -24.55 3.86
N ILE A 333 10.87 -25.14 4.27
CA ILE A 333 11.37 -25.05 5.65
C ILE A 333 12.62 -24.18 5.64
N ILE A 334 12.61 -23.13 6.46
CA ILE A 334 13.72 -22.19 6.65
C ILE A 334 14.22 -22.21 8.10
N GLY A 335 15.41 -21.68 8.34
CA GLY A 335 15.99 -21.49 9.66
C GLY A 335 16.81 -20.21 9.73
N THR A 336 17.69 -20.16 10.71
CA THR A 336 18.55 -18.98 10.96
C THR A 336 19.49 -18.68 9.79
N GLU A 337 20.01 -19.72 9.12
CA GLU A 337 20.91 -19.57 7.97
C GLU A 337 20.24 -18.84 6.80
N GLU A 338 19.00 -19.22 6.45
CA GLU A 338 18.22 -18.54 5.42
C GLU A 338 17.97 -17.07 5.76
N MET A 339 17.66 -16.77 7.03
CA MET A 339 17.51 -15.38 7.46
C MET A 339 18.80 -14.58 7.23
N GLU A 340 19.96 -15.09 7.67
CA GLU A 340 21.25 -14.41 7.53
C GLU A 340 21.62 -14.18 6.05
N GLN A 341 21.37 -15.18 5.20
CA GLN A 341 21.64 -15.09 3.76
C GLN A 341 20.73 -14.08 3.06
N PHE A 342 19.48 -13.91 3.51
CA PHE A 342 18.54 -12.98 2.92
C PHE A 342 18.80 -11.51 3.29
N LEU A 343 19.54 -11.21 4.37
CA LEU A 343 19.74 -9.83 4.86
C LEU A 343 20.16 -8.81 3.77
N PRO A 344 21.13 -9.10 2.87
CA PRO A 344 21.48 -8.15 1.80
C PRO A 344 20.34 -7.92 0.80
N GLU A 345 19.62 -8.97 0.43
CA GLU A 345 18.46 -8.87 -0.47
C GLU A 345 17.28 -8.18 0.20
N MET A 346 17.07 -8.38 1.50
CA MET A 346 16.07 -7.68 2.29
C MET A 346 16.28 -6.17 2.20
N VAL A 347 17.51 -5.70 2.44
CA VAL A 347 17.87 -4.27 2.32
C VAL A 347 17.60 -3.75 0.91
N PHE A 348 17.97 -4.54 -0.12
CA PHE A 348 17.71 -4.16 -1.50
C PHE A 348 16.21 -4.09 -1.82
N HIS A 349 15.42 -5.09 -1.44
CA HIS A 349 14.01 -5.16 -1.82
C HIS A 349 13.11 -4.19 -1.04
N GLN A 350 13.40 -3.94 0.24
CA GLN A 350 12.55 -3.08 1.06
C GLN A 350 12.71 -1.58 0.75
N ASP A 351 13.83 -1.16 0.14
CA ASP A 351 14.27 0.24 -0.05
C ASP A 351 14.49 1.03 1.25
N GLU A 352 13.50 1.03 2.14
CA GLU A 352 13.56 1.56 3.49
C GLU A 352 13.21 0.44 4.48
N PRO A 353 13.81 0.38 5.68
CA PRO A 353 13.53 -0.68 6.63
C PRO A 353 12.04 -0.72 7.02
N LEU A 354 11.46 -1.90 6.92
CA LEU A 354 10.15 -2.24 7.46
C LEU A 354 10.38 -3.20 8.63
N ALA A 355 10.05 -2.77 9.85
CA ALA A 355 10.35 -3.53 11.06
C ALA A 355 9.34 -4.65 11.33
N ASP A 356 9.07 -5.46 10.30
CA ASP A 356 8.30 -6.69 10.36
C ASP A 356 9.19 -7.87 9.91
N PRO A 357 9.49 -8.83 10.80
CA PRO A 357 10.29 -10.00 10.43
C PRO A 357 9.61 -10.93 9.42
N VAL A 358 8.29 -10.79 9.17
CA VAL A 358 7.54 -11.63 8.21
C VAL A 358 8.08 -11.51 6.77
N CYS A 359 8.83 -10.45 6.44
CA CYS A 359 9.46 -10.31 5.13
C CYS A 359 10.42 -11.46 4.77
N VAL A 360 11.04 -12.11 5.76
CA VAL A 360 11.96 -13.24 5.55
C VAL A 360 11.19 -14.48 5.08
N PRO A 361 10.23 -15.05 5.86
CA PRO A 361 9.44 -16.18 5.40
C PRO A 361 8.67 -15.88 4.11
N LEU A 362 8.17 -14.64 3.94
CA LEU A 362 7.45 -14.23 2.73
C LEU A 362 8.32 -14.32 1.46
N TYR A 363 9.61 -13.97 1.56
CA TYR A 363 10.54 -14.10 0.44
C TYR A 363 10.69 -15.56 0.01
N TYR A 364 10.93 -16.48 0.96
CA TYR A 364 11.17 -17.90 0.65
C TYR A 364 9.92 -18.61 0.13
N VAL A 365 8.73 -18.32 0.68
CA VAL A 365 7.48 -18.90 0.17
C VAL A 365 7.12 -18.33 -1.22
N SER A 366 7.43 -17.05 -1.48
CA SER A 366 7.30 -16.45 -2.82
C SER A 366 8.25 -17.09 -3.83
N ARG A 367 9.49 -17.38 -3.42
CA ARG A 367 10.47 -18.10 -4.24
C ARG A 367 9.98 -19.49 -4.59
N LEU A 368 9.47 -20.25 -3.61
CA LEU A 368 8.86 -21.57 -3.82
C LEU A 368 7.67 -21.50 -4.80
N ALA A 369 6.79 -20.51 -4.65
CA ALA A 369 5.68 -20.32 -5.58
C ALA A 369 6.17 -20.10 -7.02
N ARG A 370 7.18 -19.25 -7.20
CA ARG A 370 7.77 -18.99 -8.53
C ARG A 370 8.47 -20.23 -9.11
N GLU A 371 9.27 -20.94 -8.33
CA GLU A 371 9.98 -22.17 -8.74
C GLU A 371 9.03 -23.28 -9.17
N THR A 372 7.82 -23.32 -8.60
CA THR A 372 6.75 -24.27 -8.97
C THR A 372 5.80 -23.76 -10.06
N GLY A 373 6.12 -22.61 -10.67
CA GLY A 373 5.41 -22.06 -11.82
C GLY A 373 4.15 -21.26 -11.49
N THR A 374 3.92 -20.90 -10.23
CA THR A 374 2.84 -19.99 -9.83
C THR A 374 3.32 -18.55 -9.89
N VAL A 375 2.52 -17.70 -10.54
CA VAL A 375 2.88 -16.30 -10.80
C VAL A 375 2.09 -15.33 -9.92
N VAL A 376 0.82 -15.65 -9.65
CA VAL A 376 -0.07 -14.83 -8.81
C VAL A 376 -0.42 -15.60 -7.56
N VAL A 377 -0.36 -14.95 -6.41
CA VAL A 377 -0.74 -15.57 -5.14
C VAL A 377 -1.68 -14.65 -4.37
N GLN A 378 -2.80 -15.18 -3.91
CA GLN A 378 -3.69 -14.48 -2.98
C GLN A 378 -3.22 -14.71 -1.54
N VAL A 379 -3.31 -13.67 -0.73
CA VAL A 379 -2.94 -13.67 0.69
C VAL A 379 -4.14 -13.27 1.55
N GLY A 380 -4.10 -13.64 2.84
CA GLY A 380 -5.13 -13.26 3.81
C GLY A 380 -4.90 -11.91 4.51
N GLU A 381 -3.85 -11.18 4.11
CA GLU A 381 -3.50 -9.88 4.71
C GLU A 381 -4.64 -8.85 4.57
N GLY A 382 -4.82 -8.02 5.60
CA GLY A 382 -5.91 -7.04 5.69
C GLY A 382 -7.15 -7.53 6.45
N ALA A 383 -7.28 -8.84 6.70
CA ALA A 383 -8.45 -9.39 7.39
C ALA A 383 -8.52 -8.93 8.86
N ASP A 384 -7.41 -8.97 9.59
CA ASP A 384 -7.34 -8.53 10.98
C ASP A 384 -7.66 -7.03 11.13
N GLU A 385 -7.24 -6.19 10.18
CA GLU A 385 -7.54 -4.75 10.16
C GLU A 385 -9.03 -4.50 9.92
N ILE A 386 -9.65 -5.23 8.98
CA ILE A 386 -11.08 -5.06 8.63
C ILE A 386 -11.99 -5.61 9.73
N PHE A 387 -11.63 -6.76 10.33
CA PHE A 387 -12.47 -7.48 11.29
C PHE A 387 -12.05 -7.28 12.76
N SER A 388 -11.07 -6.41 13.02
CA SER A 388 -10.51 -6.21 14.37
C SER A 388 -9.99 -7.51 14.99
N GLY A 389 -9.30 -8.35 14.22
CA GLY A 389 -8.87 -9.70 14.61
C GLY A 389 -7.79 -9.74 15.69
N TYR A 390 -7.02 -8.66 15.85
CA TYR A 390 -6.00 -8.58 16.91
C TYR A 390 -6.63 -8.43 18.30
N GLY A 391 -6.25 -9.31 19.24
CA GLY A 391 -6.72 -9.27 20.63
C GLY A 391 -6.44 -7.93 21.36
N LYS A 392 -5.47 -7.14 20.89
CA LYS A 392 -5.19 -5.79 21.39
C LYS A 392 -6.37 -4.83 21.22
N TYR A 393 -7.15 -4.92 20.14
CA TYR A 393 -8.32 -4.05 19.95
C TYR A 393 -9.34 -4.21 21.09
N VAL A 394 -9.61 -5.45 21.48
CA VAL A 394 -10.50 -5.76 22.62
C VAL A 394 -9.93 -5.26 23.94
N GLN A 395 -8.61 -5.33 24.13
CA GLN A 395 -7.95 -4.78 25.33
C GLN A 395 -8.14 -3.26 25.42
N TYR A 396 -7.93 -2.54 24.32
CA TYR A 396 -8.14 -1.09 24.26
C TYR A 396 -9.61 -0.70 24.47
N LEU A 397 -10.56 -1.45 23.89
CA LEU A 397 -11.98 -1.24 24.12
C LEU A 397 -12.35 -1.36 25.61
N ARG A 398 -11.91 -2.44 26.26
CA ARG A 398 -12.16 -2.64 27.71
C ARG A 398 -11.54 -1.53 28.56
N LEU A 399 -10.32 -1.11 28.22
CA LEU A 399 -9.63 -0.01 28.90
C LEU A 399 -10.39 1.32 28.71
N TYR A 400 -10.91 1.55 27.51
CA TYR A 400 -11.71 2.72 27.19
C TYR A 400 -13.00 2.76 28.03
N GLU A 401 -13.78 1.69 27.99
CA GLU A 401 -15.07 1.59 28.68
C GLU A 401 -14.92 1.72 30.20
N LYS A 402 -13.89 1.09 30.76
CA LYS A 402 -13.68 1.06 32.20
C LYS A 402 -13.16 2.38 32.75
N PHE A 403 -12.24 3.05 32.04
CA PHE A 403 -11.51 4.20 32.58
C PHE A 403 -11.50 5.41 31.65
N TRP A 404 -11.08 5.23 30.40
CA TRP A 404 -10.74 6.36 29.54
C TRP A 404 -11.94 7.25 29.20
N ARG A 405 -13.11 6.67 28.90
CA ARG A 405 -14.31 7.42 28.51
C ARG A 405 -14.74 8.44 29.56
N HIS A 406 -14.53 8.14 30.85
CA HIS A 406 -14.86 9.05 31.95
C HIS A 406 -13.77 10.10 32.10
N GLY A 407 -12.50 9.67 31.98
CA GLY A 407 -11.36 10.57 32.13
C GLY A 407 -11.19 11.58 31.00
N GLU A 408 -11.55 11.23 29.76
CA GLU A 408 -11.36 12.13 28.61
C GLU A 408 -12.25 13.36 28.65
N THR A 409 -13.37 13.29 29.39
CA THR A 409 -14.27 14.43 29.67
C THR A 409 -13.71 15.44 30.67
N LEU A 410 -12.66 15.07 31.43
CA LEU A 410 -12.05 15.97 32.41
C LEU A 410 -11.29 17.12 31.72
N PRO A 411 -11.28 18.33 32.30
CA PRO A 411 -10.48 19.43 31.81
C PRO A 411 -8.99 19.05 31.69
N ARG A 412 -8.30 19.54 30.65
CA ARG A 412 -6.88 19.24 30.40
C ARG A 412 -5.99 19.46 31.63
N ALA A 413 -6.27 20.47 32.46
CA ALA A 413 -5.53 20.73 33.69
C ALA A 413 -5.64 19.58 34.71
N ALA A 414 -6.84 19.02 34.91
CA ALA A 414 -7.07 17.89 35.80
C ALA A 414 -6.37 16.62 35.28
N ARG A 415 -6.45 16.38 33.97
CA ARG A 415 -5.75 15.26 33.31
C ARG A 415 -4.23 15.36 33.50
N ARG A 416 -3.65 16.56 33.32
CA ARG A 416 -2.23 16.83 33.55
C ARG A 416 -1.82 16.58 35.01
N ALA A 417 -2.62 17.06 35.97
CA ALA A 417 -2.36 16.84 37.39
C ALA A 417 -2.37 15.35 37.75
N ALA A 418 -3.38 14.60 37.28
CA ALA A 418 -3.47 13.15 37.50
C ALA A 418 -2.25 12.41 36.90
N SER A 419 -1.84 12.78 35.70
CA SER A 419 -0.64 12.23 35.05
C SER A 419 0.64 12.50 35.85
N ALA A 420 0.84 13.74 36.33
CA ALA A 420 2.02 14.13 37.10
C ALA A 420 2.14 13.37 38.44
N VAL A 421 1.02 13.03 39.08
CA VAL A 421 0.98 12.24 40.32
C VAL A 421 1.17 10.74 40.04
N ALA A 422 0.53 10.21 39.00
CA ALA A 422 0.52 8.77 38.74
C ALA A 422 1.82 8.26 38.09
N ARG A 423 2.42 9.00 37.16
CA ARG A 423 3.61 8.54 36.40
C ARG A 423 4.79 8.12 37.31
N PRO A 424 5.20 8.90 38.33
CA PRO A 424 6.30 8.50 39.22
C PRO A 424 5.99 7.24 40.06
N LEU A 425 4.71 6.91 40.26
CA LEU A 425 4.28 5.72 40.99
C LEU A 425 4.29 4.46 40.12
N LEU A 426 4.18 4.62 38.80
CA LEU A 426 4.14 3.56 37.79
C LEU A 426 5.50 3.29 37.12
N ASP A 427 6.47 4.20 37.23
CA ASP A 427 7.78 4.10 36.55
C ASP A 427 8.79 3.19 37.30
N LYS A 428 8.34 2.01 37.80
CA LYS A 428 9.17 1.14 38.65
C LYS A 428 9.63 -0.16 37.98
N THR A 429 9.01 -0.62 36.89
CA THR A 429 9.43 -1.83 36.14
C THR A 429 9.20 -1.73 34.63
N PHE A 430 9.87 -2.60 33.84
CA PHE A 430 9.68 -2.70 32.39
C PHE A 430 8.23 -3.06 32.01
N GLU A 431 7.56 -3.89 32.82
CA GLU A 431 6.16 -4.30 32.61
C GLU A 431 5.14 -3.18 32.84
N GLN A 432 5.47 -2.15 33.63
CA GLN A 432 4.57 -1.02 33.92
C GLN A 432 4.65 0.12 32.88
N ARG A 433 5.52 -0.01 31.86
CA ARG A 433 5.75 1.02 30.83
C ARG A 433 4.50 1.41 30.08
N THR A 434 3.70 0.44 29.65
CA THR A 434 2.44 0.69 28.95
C THR A 434 1.51 1.56 29.81
N ALA A 435 1.43 1.31 31.12
CA ALA A 435 0.62 2.11 32.02
C ALA A 435 1.15 3.55 32.17
N THR A 436 2.48 3.71 32.29
CA THR A 436 3.14 5.02 32.36
C THR A 436 2.88 5.85 31.10
N GLU A 437 3.03 5.25 29.92
CA GLU A 437 2.76 5.91 28.63
C GLU A 437 1.28 6.27 28.47
N LEU A 438 0.36 5.37 28.83
CA LEU A 438 -1.07 5.66 28.82
C LEU A 438 -1.42 6.84 29.73
N MET A 439 -0.79 6.94 30.91
CA MET A 439 -0.96 8.09 31.80
C MET A 439 -0.33 9.37 31.24
N ARG A 440 0.77 9.27 30.49
CA ARG A 440 1.35 10.43 29.76
C ARG A 440 0.37 10.93 28.70
N ARG A 441 -0.12 10.06 27.81
CA ARG A 441 -1.15 10.38 26.80
C ARG A 441 -2.38 11.03 27.42
N PHE A 442 -2.82 10.44 28.54
CA PHE A 442 -3.95 10.97 29.29
C PHE A 442 -3.71 12.42 29.70
N GLY A 443 -2.57 12.74 30.30
CA GLY A 443 -2.20 14.10 30.68
C GLY A 443 -1.99 15.06 29.50
N ALA A 444 -1.45 14.54 28.39
CA ALA A 444 -1.18 15.33 27.18
C ALA A 444 -2.45 15.68 26.39
N GLY A 445 -3.57 14.99 26.64
CA GLY A 445 -4.80 15.21 25.88
C GLY A 445 -4.87 14.39 24.59
N GLU A 446 -4.04 13.36 24.47
CA GLU A 446 -3.87 12.57 23.25
C GLU A 446 -4.86 11.39 23.24
N ALA A 447 -5.03 10.75 22.08
CA ALA A 447 -5.89 9.58 21.94
C ALA A 447 -5.33 8.37 22.70
N LEU A 448 -6.24 7.53 23.18
CA LEU A 448 -5.90 6.26 23.83
C LEU A 448 -5.15 5.33 22.86
N PHE A 449 -5.74 5.12 21.69
CA PHE A 449 -5.23 4.23 20.66
C PHE A 449 -4.41 5.01 19.65
N TRP A 450 -3.19 4.55 19.40
CA TRP A 450 -2.27 5.13 18.41
C TRP A 450 -2.01 4.18 17.23
N GLY A 451 -2.48 2.92 17.32
CA GLY A 451 -2.17 1.84 16.38
C GLY A 451 -1.93 0.50 17.08
N GLY A 452 -1.97 -0.59 16.30
CA GLY A 452 -1.82 -1.97 16.80
C GLY A 452 -0.40 -2.33 17.28
N ALA A 453 0.61 -1.59 16.83
CA ALA A 453 2.01 -1.78 17.19
C ALA A 453 2.69 -0.41 17.40
N VAL A 454 2.80 0.02 18.66
CA VAL A 454 3.64 1.17 19.06
C VAL A 454 4.82 0.63 19.84
N VAL A 455 6.04 0.78 19.29
CA VAL A 455 7.25 0.17 19.86
C VAL A 455 8.03 1.14 20.72
N PHE A 456 8.43 2.28 20.16
CA PHE A 456 9.05 3.36 20.92
C PHE A 456 8.05 4.50 21.13
N ASP A 457 7.58 4.64 22.37
CA ASP A 457 6.82 5.80 22.82
C ASP A 457 7.70 7.07 22.92
N GLU A 458 7.08 8.19 23.29
CA GLU A 458 7.78 9.47 23.36
C GLU A 458 8.89 9.47 24.42
N ASP A 459 8.65 8.87 25.59
CA ASP A 459 9.62 8.82 26.68
C ASP A 459 10.84 7.96 26.30
N LEU A 460 10.63 6.84 25.58
CA LEU A 460 11.72 5.97 25.11
C LEU A 460 12.55 6.64 24.01
N LYS A 461 11.92 7.37 23.08
CA LYS A 461 12.65 8.14 22.07
C LYS A 461 13.52 9.20 22.72
N GLU A 462 13.06 9.89 23.76
CA GLU A 462 13.90 10.86 24.48
C GLU A 462 15.17 10.24 25.11
N ARG A 463 15.11 8.96 25.49
CA ARG A 463 16.26 8.22 26.05
C ARG A 463 17.17 7.64 24.95
N LEU A 464 16.60 7.26 23.81
CA LEU A 464 17.31 6.65 22.68
C LEU A 464 18.05 7.69 21.83
N LEU A 465 17.44 8.85 21.59
CA LEU A 465 17.95 9.83 20.62
C LEU A 465 19.15 10.62 21.17
N SER A 466 20.13 10.85 20.29
CA SER A 466 21.30 11.67 20.62
C SER A 466 20.89 13.11 21.02
N PRO A 467 21.69 13.82 21.84
CA PRO A 467 21.38 15.20 22.21
C PRO A 467 21.22 16.15 21.00
N ALA A 468 21.94 15.90 19.91
CA ALA A 468 21.82 16.69 18.69
C ALA A 468 20.46 16.49 18.02
N LEU A 469 20.08 15.23 17.82
CA LEU A 469 18.82 14.87 17.18
C LEU A 469 17.61 15.29 18.02
N ARG A 470 17.71 15.21 19.35
CA ARG A 470 16.68 15.75 20.27
C ARG A 470 16.46 17.25 20.13
N ARG A 471 17.53 18.03 19.95
CA ARG A 471 17.41 19.49 19.72
C ARG A 471 16.78 19.78 18.36
N GLN A 472 17.15 19.03 17.34
CA GLN A 472 16.62 19.21 16.00
C GLN A 472 15.13 18.83 15.90
N LEU A 473 14.72 17.77 16.59
CA LEU A 473 13.35 17.27 16.61
C LEU A 473 12.54 17.81 17.81
N ALA A 474 12.99 18.92 18.43
CA ALA A 474 12.29 19.52 19.54
C ALA A 474 10.85 19.90 19.14
N GLY A 475 9.86 19.37 19.88
CA GLY A 475 8.43 19.60 19.60
C GLY A 475 7.81 18.66 18.56
N VAL A 476 8.58 17.76 17.96
CA VAL A 476 8.05 16.66 17.14
C VAL A 476 7.46 15.60 18.08
N SER A 477 6.30 15.05 17.74
CA SER A 477 5.70 13.89 18.40
C SER A 477 5.06 12.99 17.36
N SER A 478 5.18 11.67 17.54
CA SER A 478 4.50 10.69 16.70
C SER A 478 2.97 10.75 16.83
N TYR A 479 2.44 11.35 17.90
CA TYR A 479 1.02 11.62 18.02
C TYR A 479 0.48 12.49 16.88
N GLU A 480 1.32 13.33 16.26
CA GLU A 480 0.87 14.18 15.15
C GLU A 480 0.34 13.37 13.95
N VAL A 481 0.80 12.12 13.79
CA VAL A 481 0.31 11.19 12.76
C VAL A 481 -1.09 10.74 13.11
N VAL A 482 -1.30 10.28 14.35
CA VAL A 482 -2.59 9.79 14.86
C VAL A 482 -3.62 10.92 14.87
N ARG A 483 -3.23 12.09 15.38
CA ARG A 483 -4.09 13.28 15.47
C ARG A 483 -4.68 13.69 14.12
N ARG A 484 -3.95 13.53 13.01
CA ARG A 484 -4.48 13.84 11.67
C ARG A 484 -5.66 12.94 11.29
N TYR A 485 -5.60 11.66 11.64
CA TYR A 485 -6.71 10.73 11.42
C TYR A 485 -7.89 11.04 12.34
N ASP A 486 -7.64 11.31 13.63
CA ASP A 486 -8.67 11.72 14.59
C ASP A 486 -9.40 12.99 14.14
N GLU A 487 -8.66 14.03 13.73
CA GLU A 487 -9.22 15.30 13.25
C GLU A 487 -10.03 15.10 11.96
N ARG A 488 -9.55 14.25 11.05
CA ARG A 488 -10.29 13.92 9.83
C ARG A 488 -11.59 13.18 10.15
N LEU A 489 -11.53 12.16 11.00
CA LEU A 489 -12.70 11.41 11.43
C LEU A 489 -13.69 12.33 12.17
N ALA A 490 -13.23 13.19 13.07
CA ALA A 490 -14.10 14.14 13.77
C ALA A 490 -14.76 15.15 12.83
N ALA A 491 -14.06 15.59 11.78
CA ALA A 491 -14.61 16.50 10.77
C ALA A 491 -15.67 15.83 9.88
N VAL A 492 -15.46 14.57 9.49
CA VAL A 492 -16.38 13.82 8.62
C VAL A 492 -17.51 13.17 9.42
N ARG A 493 -17.25 12.77 10.67
CA ARG A 493 -18.16 12.06 11.57
C ARG A 493 -18.02 12.57 13.02
N PRO A 494 -18.60 13.74 13.35
CA PRO A 494 -18.50 14.32 14.70
C PRO A 494 -19.04 13.44 15.84
N GLY A 495 -19.89 12.45 15.52
CA GLY A 495 -20.46 11.49 16.47
C GLY A 495 -19.79 10.11 16.47
N ALA A 496 -18.59 9.98 15.90
CA ALA A 496 -17.84 8.72 15.91
C ALA A 496 -17.56 8.29 17.35
N ASP A 497 -17.93 7.05 17.70
CA ASP A 497 -17.62 6.47 18.99
C ASP A 497 -16.16 5.99 19.06
N PHE A 498 -15.79 5.28 20.12
CA PHE A 498 -14.44 4.73 20.22
C PHE A 498 -14.16 3.61 19.23
N LEU A 499 -15.15 2.78 18.90
CA LEU A 499 -14.98 1.70 17.92
C LEU A 499 -14.75 2.24 16.51
N ALA A 500 -15.37 3.35 16.15
CA ALA A 500 -15.10 4.03 14.88
C ALA A 500 -13.74 4.75 14.83
N ARG A 501 -13.14 5.04 15.99
CA ARG A 501 -11.80 5.66 16.13
C ARG A 501 -10.67 4.63 16.12
N LEU A 502 -10.96 3.41 16.61
CA LEU A 502 -10.06 2.25 16.48
C LEU A 502 -9.95 1.86 15.00
#